data_AF-A0A6I6ETB7-F1
#
_entry.id   AF-A0A6I6ETB7-F1
#
_cell.length_a   1.000
_cell.length_b   1.000
_cell.length_c   1.000
_cell.angle_alpha   90.00
_cell.angle_beta   90.00
_cell.angle_gamma   90.00
#
_symmetry.space_group_name_H-M   'P 1'
#
loop_
_entity.id
_entity.type
_entity.pdbx_description
1 polymer ?
#
loop_
_entity_poly.entity_id
_entity_poly.type
_entity_poly.pdbx_seq_one_letter_code
_entity_poly.pdbx_strand_id
1 'polypeptide(L)'
;MKIGIKYCGGCNPRYDRGAFFSRLKKEIEEKHEFETAVKGTVYDMVLVLCGCTSCCADHSELEAKEEKILITGEEDYGTLLRKIG
;
A
#
# COMPACT_ATOMS: atom_id res chain seq x y z
N MET A 1 -12.83 -3.03 4.82
CA MET A 1 -12.26 -3.50 3.54
C MET A 1 -11.04 -4.35 3.84
N LYS A 2 -10.79 -5.38 3.04
CA LYS A 2 -9.58 -6.19 3.10
C LYS A 2 -8.50 -5.57 2.21
N ILE A 3 -7.46 -5.04 2.82
CA ILE A 3 -6.40 -4.28 2.14
C ILE A 3 -5.11 -5.09 2.13
N GLY A 4 -4.63 -5.39 0.93
CA GLY A 4 -3.35 -6.09 0.72
C GLY A 4 -2.19 -5.11 0.69
N ILE A 5 -1.13 -5.38 1.44
CA ILE A 5 0.08 -4.55 1.49
C ILE A 5 1.22 -5.22 0.75
N LYS A 6 1.77 -4.56 -0.26
CA LYS A 6 2.96 -5.00 -0.99
C LYS A 6 4.08 -3.98 -0.82
N TYR A 7 5.25 -4.44 -0.42
CA TYR A 7 6.46 -3.63 -0.46
C TYR A 7 7.23 -3.90 -1.75
N CYS A 8 7.61 -2.85 -2.47
CA CYS A 8 8.50 -2.93 -3.64
C CYS A 8 9.97 -3.01 -3.20
N GLY A 9 10.78 -3.77 -3.95
CA GLY A 9 12.23 -3.89 -3.73
C GLY A 9 12.92 -2.53 -3.71
N GLY A 10 13.72 -2.29 -2.66
CA GLY A 10 14.20 -0.97 -2.25
C GLY A 10 15.52 -0.53 -2.88
N CYS A 11 15.50 -0.07 -4.12
CA CYS A 11 16.57 0.82 -4.59
C CYS A 11 16.24 2.25 -4.11
N ASN A 12 17.02 2.74 -3.14
CA ASN A 12 17.03 4.11 -2.60
C ASN A 12 15.68 4.64 -2.06
N PRO A 13 15.21 4.16 -0.88
CA PRO A 13 13.95 4.62 -0.28
C PRO A 13 13.99 6.12 0.03
N ARG A 14 13.09 6.88 -0.59
CA ARG A 14 12.93 8.33 -0.34
C ARG A 14 12.15 8.67 0.93
N TYR A 15 11.50 7.68 1.54
CA TYR A 15 10.72 7.81 2.76
C TYR A 15 10.69 6.50 3.57
N ASP A 16 10.30 6.58 4.84
CA ASP A 16 10.14 5.42 5.71
C ASP A 16 8.76 4.77 5.50
N ARG A 17 8.74 3.80 4.58
CA ARG A 17 7.55 3.00 4.26
C ARG A 17 6.95 2.27 5.46
N GLY A 18 7.79 1.88 6.43
CA GLY A 18 7.35 1.19 7.64
C GLY A 18 6.63 2.16 8.57
N ALA A 19 7.23 3.32 8.81
CA ALA A 19 6.62 4.39 9.59
C ALA A 19 5.32 4.90 8.94
N PHE A 20 5.33 5.11 7.62
CA PHE A 20 4.15 5.48 6.84
C PHE A 20 3.00 4.49 7.05
N PHE A 21 3.26 3.20 6.84
CA PHE A 21 2.24 2.17 6.99
C PHE A 21 1.79 2.00 8.44
N SER A 22 2.72 2.08 9.40
CA SER A 22 2.38 1.99 10.82
C SER A 22 1.47 3.13 11.27
N ARG A 23 1.71 4.36 10.78
CA ARG A 23 0.88 5.52 11.07
C ARG A 23 -0.51 5.35 10.44
N LEU A 24 -0.55 4.99 9.16
CA LEU A 24 -1.80 4.74 8.44
C LEU A 24 -2.64 3.68 9.16
N LYS A 25 -2.04 2.52 9.46
CA LYS A 25 -2.70 1.42 10.15
C LYS A 25 -3.31 1.88 11.46
N LYS A 26 -2.59 2.64 12.28
CA LYS A 26 -3.10 3.16 13.55
C LYS A 26 -4.32 4.06 13.40
N GLU A 27 -4.43 4.80 12.30
CA GLU A 27 -5.57 5.70 12.07
C GLU A 27 -6.85 4.98 11.61
N ILE A 28 -6.74 3.80 10.97
CA ILE A 28 -7.87 3.14 10.29
C ILE A 28 -8.00 1.62 10.57
N GLU A 29 -7.21 1.06 11.49
CA GLU A 29 -7.26 -0.37 11.84
C GLU A 29 -8.62 -0.82 12.41
N GLU A 30 -9.38 0.08 13.00
CA GLU A 30 -10.73 -0.23 13.50
C GLU A 30 -11.74 -0.44 12.37
N LYS A 31 -11.48 0.10 11.17
CA LYS A 31 -12.39 0.02 10.02
C LYS A 31 -11.94 -1.01 9.00
N HIS A 32 -10.64 -1.29 8.92
CA HIS A 32 -10.04 -2.00 7.79
C HIS A 32 -9.07 -3.09 8.24
N GLU A 33 -9.07 -4.20 7.50
CA GLU A 33 -8.17 -5.32 7.74
C GLU A 33 -6.96 -5.22 6.81
N PHE A 34 -5.77 -5.31 7.39
CA PHE A 34 -4.51 -5.23 6.67
C PHE A 34 -3.75 -6.54 6.75
N GLU A 35 -3.35 -7.07 5.60
CA GLU A 35 -2.43 -8.19 5.53
C GLU A 35 -1.41 -7.99 4.42
N THR A 36 -0.32 -8.76 4.44
CA THR A 36 0.63 -8.74 3.32
C THR A 36 -0.07 -9.31 2.09
N ALA A 37 0.00 -8.61 0.95
CA ALA A 37 -0.68 -9.04 -0.26
C ALA A 37 -0.09 -10.36 -0.77
N VAL A 38 -0.94 -11.38 -0.90
CA VAL A 38 -0.57 -12.71 -1.38
C VAL A 38 -1.20 -12.97 -2.74
N LYS A 39 -0.46 -13.61 -3.63
CA LYS A 39 -0.96 -14.06 -4.94
C LYS A 39 -2.14 -15.02 -4.77
N GLY A 40 -3.18 -14.85 -5.59
CA GLY A 40 -4.39 -15.66 -5.56
C GLY A 40 -5.40 -15.25 -4.48
N THR A 41 -5.08 -14.24 -3.67
CA THR A 41 -6.05 -13.60 -2.78
C THR A 41 -6.61 -12.35 -3.45
N VAL A 42 -7.93 -12.23 -3.45
CA VAL A 42 -8.63 -11.03 -3.94
C VAL A 42 -8.81 -10.06 -2.77
N TYR A 43 -8.17 -8.90 -2.88
CA TYR A 43 -8.32 -7.79 -1.94
C TYR A 43 -9.35 -6.79 -2.44
N ASP A 44 -9.98 -6.04 -1.55
CA ASP A 44 -10.79 -4.91 -1.99
C ASP A 44 -9.88 -3.82 -2.61
N MET A 45 -8.72 -3.61 -1.98
CA MET A 45 -7.70 -2.67 -2.45
C MET A 45 -6.29 -3.21 -2.15
N VAL A 46 -5.31 -2.87 -3.00
CA VAL A 46 -3.91 -3.22 -2.75
C VAL A 46 -3.06 -1.97 -2.69
N LEU A 47 -2.33 -1.78 -1.58
CA LEU A 47 -1.36 -0.71 -1.42
C LEU A 47 0.04 -1.22 -1.75
N VAL A 48 0.67 -0.60 -2.73
CA VAL A 48 2.03 -0.92 -3.16
C VAL A 48 2.98 0.19 -2.69
N LEU A 49 3.67 -0.07 -1.59
CA LEU A 49 4.64 0.83 -0.96
C LEU A 49 5.97 0.77 -1.74
N CYS A 50 6.15 1.72 -2.64
CA CYS A 50 7.28 1.82 -3.55
C CYS A 50 8.48 2.49 -2.86
N GLY A 51 9.69 1.94 -3.03
CA GLY A 51 10.90 2.59 -2.50
C GLY A 51 11.37 3.77 -3.37
N CYS A 52 11.04 3.76 -4.66
CA CYS A 52 11.37 4.80 -5.61
C CYS A 52 10.21 5.01 -6.59
N THR A 53 10.23 6.13 -7.32
CA THR A 53 9.21 6.50 -8.31
C THR A 53 9.19 5.59 -9.54
N SER A 54 10.20 4.72 -9.72
CA SER A 54 10.27 3.79 -10.85
C SER A 54 9.28 2.63 -10.73
N CYS A 55 8.69 2.40 -9.55
CA CYS A 55 7.62 1.41 -9.32
C CYS A 55 7.90 0.03 -9.95
N CYS A 56 9.15 -0.42 -9.93
CA CYS A 56 9.61 -1.56 -10.73
C CYS A 56 9.20 -2.93 -10.19
N ALA A 57 8.62 -3.00 -8.99
CA ALA A 57 8.12 -4.27 -8.48
C ALA A 57 6.90 -4.71 -9.26
N ASP A 58 6.97 -5.93 -9.79
CA ASP A 58 5.81 -6.56 -10.36
C ASP A 58 4.73 -6.74 -9.27
N HIS A 59 3.56 -6.17 -9.57
CA HIS A 59 2.34 -6.30 -8.79
C HIS A 59 1.18 -6.72 -9.70
N SER A 60 1.49 -7.25 -10.89
CA SER A 60 0.50 -7.67 -11.87
C SER A 60 -0.32 -8.86 -11.34
N GLU A 61 0.34 -9.76 -10.61
CA GLU A 61 -0.22 -10.97 -10.01
C GLU A 61 -1.09 -10.75 -8.76
N LEU A 62 -1.17 -9.50 -8.26
CA LEU A 62 -2.05 -9.15 -7.14
C LEU A 62 -3.44 -8.79 -7.65
N GLU A 63 -4.48 -9.19 -6.94
CA GLU A 63 -5.85 -8.89 -7.34
C GLU A 63 -6.48 -7.87 -6.38
N ALA A 64 -6.99 -6.77 -6.96
CA ALA A 64 -7.74 -5.73 -6.25
C ALA A 64 -9.09 -5.55 -6.93
N LYS A 65 -10.18 -5.55 -6.18
CA LYS A 65 -11.53 -5.34 -6.71
C LYS A 65 -11.73 -3.91 -7.19
N GLU A 66 -11.25 -2.94 -6.43
CA GLU A 66 -11.35 -1.52 -6.80
C GLU A 66 -10.12 -1.10 -7.60
N GLU A 67 -8.97 -0.99 -6.93
CA GLU A 67 -7.74 -0.52 -7.56
C GLU A 67 -6.48 -0.89 -6.76
N LYS A 68 -5.34 -0.76 -7.44
CA LYS A 68 -4.01 -0.84 -6.83
C LYS A 68 -3.47 0.57 -6.68
N ILE A 69 -3.16 0.98 -5.45
CA ILE A 69 -2.60 2.30 -5.16
C ILE A 69 -1.09 2.19 -5.01
N LEU A 70 -0.37 2.95 -5.83
CA LEU A 70 1.08 3.09 -5.75
C LEU A 70 1.41 4.25 -4.83
N ILE A 71 2.19 3.98 -3.79
CA ILE A 71 2.65 4.99 -2.82
C ILE A 71 4.14 5.15 -3.04
N THR A 72 4.58 6.34 -3.41
CA THR A 72 5.97 6.62 -3.79
C THR A 72 6.67 7.60 -2.84
N GLY A 73 5.92 8.28 -1.98
CA GLY A 73 6.44 9.22 -0.99
C GLY A 73 5.44 9.54 0.14
N GLU A 74 5.90 10.37 1.08
CA GLU A 74 5.05 10.89 2.19
C GLU A 74 3.89 11.77 1.69
N GLU A 75 4.07 12.42 0.53
CA GLU A 75 3.05 13.28 -0.08
C GLU A 75 1.74 12.55 -0.40
N ASP A 76 1.82 11.24 -0.65
CA ASP A 76 0.66 10.39 -0.95
C ASP A 76 -0.22 10.13 0.28
N TYR A 77 0.28 10.39 1.51
CA TYR A 77 -0.42 10.07 2.76
C TYR A 77 -1.79 10.75 2.85
N GLY A 78 -1.86 12.04 2.56
CA GLY A 78 -3.09 12.81 2.69
C GLY A 78 -4.18 12.37 1.71
N THR A 79 -3.79 12.06 0.48
CA THR A 79 -4.70 11.55 -0.55
C THR A 79 -5.18 10.15 -0.21
N LEU A 80 -4.27 9.29 0.25
CA LEU A 80 -4.61 7.93 0.69
C LEU A 80 -5.60 7.96 1.86
N LEU A 81 -5.30 8.73 2.90
CA LEU A 81 -6.16 8.83 4.08
C LEU A 81 -7.58 9.33 3.74
N ARG A 82 -7.73 10.26 2.79
CA ARG A 82 -9.05 10.69 2.33
C ARG A 82 -9.82 9.60 1.57
N LYS A 83 -9.12 8.64 1.00
CA LYS A 83 -9.70 7.57 0.17
C LYS A 83 -10.09 6.35 0.99
N ILE A 84 -9.34 6.04 2.05
CA ILE A 84 -9.54 4.86 2.90
C ILE A 84 -9.80 5.19 4.39
N GLY A 85 -9.93 6.45 4.76
CA GLY A 85 -10.27 6.90 6.13
C GLY A 85 -11.75 7.23 6.27
#